data_AF-A0A927IL22-F1
#
_entry.id   AF-A0A927IL22-F1
#
_cell.length_a   1.000
_cell.length_b   1.000
_cell.length_c   1.000
_cell.angle_alpha   90.00
_cell.angle_beta   90.00
_cell.angle_gamma   90.00
#
_symmetry.space_group_name_H-M   'P 1'
#
loop_
_entity.id
_entity.type
_entity.pdbx_description
1 polymer ?
#
loop_
_entity_poly.entity_id
_entity_poly.type
_entity_poly.pdbx_seq_one_letter_code
_entity_poly.pdbx_strand_id
1 'polypeptide(L)'
;MVGRIKRQQRLASVQVPVPEVLPVCPVCGREIPPSERDAHHFVPKSKGGRETRLLHRICHRQIHALYGETELARRLHTAEALLAEPEMQKFVAWVRRKPMDFFEKSRKSVARRRA
;
A
#
# COMPACT_ATOMS: atom_id res chain seq x y z
N MET A 1 18.50 -55.97 -35.25
CA MET A 1 17.77 -55.36 -34.11
C MET A 1 18.24 -53.91 -33.92
N VAL A 2 17.88 -52.99 -34.82
CA VAL A 2 18.37 -51.59 -34.77
C VAL A 2 17.17 -50.64 -34.76
N GLY A 3 16.76 -50.25 -33.56
CA GLY A 3 15.62 -49.35 -33.32
C GLY A 3 16.04 -47.88 -33.39
N ARG A 4 15.31 -47.11 -34.20
CA ARG A 4 15.51 -45.68 -34.49
C ARG A 4 15.41 -44.81 -33.22
N ILE A 5 16.45 -44.05 -32.91
CA ILE A 5 16.41 -43.01 -31.87
C ILE A 5 15.77 -41.75 -32.47
N LYS A 6 14.52 -41.45 -32.10
CA LYS A 6 13.80 -40.25 -32.53
C LYS A 6 14.21 -39.07 -31.62
N ARG A 7 15.13 -38.23 -32.11
CA ARG A 7 15.64 -37.05 -31.39
C ARG A 7 14.56 -35.95 -31.40
N GLN A 8 13.70 -35.91 -30.39
CA GLN A 8 12.76 -34.80 -30.20
C GLN A 8 13.53 -33.56 -29.74
N GLN A 9 13.65 -32.55 -30.61
CA GLN A 9 14.15 -31.24 -30.25
C GLN A 9 13.04 -30.48 -29.49
N ARG A 10 13.22 -30.28 -28.18
CA ARG A 10 12.40 -29.36 -27.38
C ARG A 10 12.77 -27.94 -27.75
N LEU A 11 11.87 -27.23 -28.42
CA LEU A 11 11.94 -25.78 -28.59
C LEU A 11 11.74 -25.12 -27.22
N ALA A 12 12.78 -24.45 -26.72
CA ALA A 12 12.70 -23.66 -25.50
C ALA A 12 11.78 -22.46 -25.75
N SER A 13 10.68 -22.40 -25.02
CA SER A 13 9.74 -21.28 -25.05
C SER A 13 10.42 -20.03 -24.48
N VAL A 14 10.63 -19.02 -25.33
CA VAL A 14 11.07 -17.69 -24.91
C VAL A 14 9.93 -17.07 -24.09
N GLN A 15 10.14 -16.93 -22.78
CA GLN A 15 9.23 -16.18 -21.91
C GLN A 15 9.48 -14.69 -22.10
N VAL A 16 8.47 -13.97 -22.59
CA VAL A 16 8.47 -12.52 -22.63
C VAL A 16 8.03 -12.01 -21.25
N PRO A 17 8.79 -11.15 -20.55
CA PRO A 17 8.36 -10.63 -19.27
C PRO A 17 7.15 -9.72 -19.47
N VAL A 18 6.04 -10.06 -18.80
CA VAL A 18 4.85 -9.21 -18.72
C VAL A 18 5.21 -8.00 -17.85
N PRO A 19 4.92 -6.75 -18.26
CA PRO A 19 5.18 -5.59 -17.42
C PRO A 19 4.36 -5.70 -16.12
N GLU A 20 5.04 -5.72 -14.98
CA GLU A 20 4.40 -5.73 -13.66
C GLU A 20 3.74 -4.37 -13.39
N VAL A 21 2.42 -4.30 -13.50
CA VAL A 21 1.66 -3.12 -13.07
C VAL A 21 1.72 -3.04 -11.55
N LEU A 22 2.37 -2.00 -11.03
CA LEU A 22 2.44 -1.77 -9.59
C LEU A 22 1.11 -1.19 -9.07
N PRO A 23 0.63 -1.63 -7.90
CA PRO A 23 -0.58 -1.05 -7.30
C PRO A 23 -0.31 0.40 -6.90
N VAL A 24 -1.31 1.26 -7.04
CA VAL A 24 -1.24 2.67 -6.66
C VAL A 24 -1.79 2.86 -5.26
N CYS A 25 -1.07 3.62 -4.42
CA CYS A 25 -1.52 3.96 -3.07
C CYS A 25 -2.68 4.97 -3.13
N PRO A 26 -3.88 4.66 -2.61
CA PRO A 26 -5.03 5.55 -2.66
C PRO A 26 -4.86 6.83 -1.81
N VAL A 27 -3.87 6.87 -0.91
CA VAL A 27 -3.60 8.06 -0.07
C VAL A 27 -2.62 9.00 -0.76
N CYS A 28 -1.44 8.51 -1.14
CA CYS A 28 -0.43 9.40 -1.74
C CYS A 28 -0.45 9.44 -3.27
N GLY A 29 -1.13 8.51 -3.94
CA GLY A 29 -1.24 8.43 -5.40
C GLY A 29 0.01 7.92 -6.12
N ARG A 30 1.04 7.45 -5.40
CA ARG A 30 2.26 6.87 -5.99
C ARG A 30 2.13 5.35 -6.13
N GLU A 31 2.88 4.77 -7.05
CA GLU A 31 3.01 3.31 -7.16
C GLU A 31 3.71 2.73 -5.93
N ILE A 32 3.29 1.53 -5.52
CA ILE A 32 3.79 0.86 -4.33
C ILE A 32 4.76 -0.26 -4.74
N PRO A 33 6.08 -0.05 -4.56
CA PRO A 33 7.05 -1.11 -4.81
C PRO A 33 6.78 -2.28 -3.87
N PRO A 34 7.05 -3.54 -4.27
CA PRO A 34 6.77 -4.73 -3.44
C PRO A 34 7.31 -4.64 -2.01
N SER A 35 8.48 -4.01 -1.81
CA SER A 35 9.12 -3.83 -0.50
C SER A 35 8.35 -2.93 0.47
N GLU A 36 7.52 -2.03 -0.04
CA GLU A 36 6.78 -1.04 0.75
C GLU A 36 5.26 -1.30 0.79
N ARG A 37 4.79 -2.47 0.33
CA ARG A 37 3.37 -2.84 0.38
C ARG A 37 2.96 -3.21 1.79
N ASP A 38 1.89 -2.58 2.27
CA ASP A 38 1.26 -2.91 3.54
C ASP A 38 -0.27 -2.91 3.40
N ALA A 39 -0.95 -3.87 4.02
CA ALA A 39 -2.39 -4.00 3.95
C ALA A 39 -3.05 -3.19 5.06
N HIS A 40 -3.89 -2.23 4.68
CA HIS A 40 -4.58 -1.35 5.63
C HIS A 40 -6.09 -1.59 5.59
N HIS A 41 -6.71 -1.64 6.77
CA HIS A 41 -8.17 -1.61 6.90
C HIS A 41 -8.62 -0.19 7.23
N PHE A 42 -9.30 0.47 6.30
CA PHE A 42 -9.82 1.82 6.54
C PHE A 42 -10.94 1.82 7.60
N VAL A 43 -11.76 0.77 7.65
CA VAL A 43 -12.54 0.43 8.84
C VAL A 43 -11.68 -0.53 9.66
N PRO A 44 -11.24 -0.21 10.89
CA PRO A 44 -10.42 -1.12 11.68
C PRO A 44 -11.08 -2.48 11.90
N LYS A 45 -10.28 -3.55 11.93
CA LYS A 45 -10.77 -4.91 12.17
C LYS A 45 -11.52 -5.04 13.50
N SER A 46 -11.05 -4.34 14.54
CA SER A 46 -11.70 -4.22 15.86
C SER A 46 -13.08 -3.57 15.82
N LYS A 47 -13.42 -2.88 14.72
CA LYS A 47 -14.70 -2.20 14.47
C LYS A 47 -15.50 -2.87 13.34
N GLY A 48 -15.17 -4.12 13.01
CA GLY A 48 -15.91 -4.94 12.03
C GLY A 48 -15.44 -4.81 10.58
N GLY A 49 -14.34 -4.10 10.32
CA GLY A 49 -13.78 -3.99 8.96
C GLY A 49 -13.25 -5.32 8.43
N ARG A 50 -13.50 -5.57 7.15
CA ARG A 50 -13.11 -6.81 6.44
C ARG A 50 -12.26 -6.56 5.21
N GLU A 51 -12.43 -5.41 4.59
CA GLU A 51 -11.70 -5.04 3.39
C GLU A 51 -10.34 -4.45 3.73
N THR A 52 -9.35 -4.82 2.93
CA THR A 52 -8.03 -4.20 2.94
C THR A 52 -7.77 -3.47 1.63
N ARG A 53 -6.89 -2.48 1.69
CA ARG A 53 -6.26 -1.85 0.52
C ARG A 53 -4.76 -1.78 0.75
N LEU A 54 -4.00 -1.83 -0.33
CA LEU A 54 -2.54 -1.70 -0.27
C LEU A 54 -2.16 -0.23 -0.14
N LEU A 55 -1.33 0.07 0.86
CA LEU A 55 -0.71 1.38 1.08
C LEU A 55 0.81 1.22 1.13
N HIS A 56 1.54 2.33 0.96
CA HIS A 56 2.94 2.38 1.41
C HIS A 56 2.99 2.24 2.93
N ARG A 57 4.03 1.59 3.46
CA ARG A 57 4.25 1.48 4.92
C ARG A 57 4.28 2.85 5.61
N ILE A 58 4.89 3.85 4.98
CA ILE A 58 4.90 5.23 5.50
C ILE A 58 3.50 5.85 5.55
N CYS A 59 2.66 5.61 4.53
CA CYS A 59 1.28 6.11 4.51
C CYS A 59 0.43 5.42 5.58
N HIS A 60 0.56 4.09 5.71
CA HIS A 60 -0.12 3.32 6.75
C HIS A 60 0.24 3.82 8.16
N ARG A 61 1.54 4.01 8.43
CA ARG A 61 2.02 4.54 9.71
C ARG A 61 1.53 5.95 9.98
N GLN A 62 1.46 6.80 8.96
CA GLN A 62 0.96 8.15 9.14
C GLN A 62 -0.52 8.16 9.55
N ILE A 63 -1.36 7.32 8.94
CA ILE A 63 -2.79 7.23 9.32
C ILE A 63 -2.91 6.92 10.82
N HIS A 64 -2.17 5.92 11.33
CA HIS A 64 -2.20 5.56 12.75
C HIS A 64 -1.46 6.52 13.68
N ALA A 65 -0.57 7.34 13.13
CA ALA A 65 0.06 8.43 13.87
C ALA A 65 -0.90 9.61 14.07
N LEU A 66 -1.76 9.90 13.10
CA LEU A 66 -2.72 11.00 13.16
C LEU A 66 -4.02 10.60 13.84
N TYR A 67 -4.58 9.43 13.53
CA TYR A 67 -5.96 9.07 13.86
C TYR A 67 -6.08 7.77 14.67
N GLY A 68 -7.09 7.75 15.54
CA GLY A 68 -7.43 6.56 16.35
C GLY A 68 -8.38 5.60 15.62
N GLU A 69 -8.46 4.34 16.08
CA GLU A 69 -9.35 3.35 15.45
C GLU A 69 -10.83 3.77 15.50
N THR A 70 -11.28 4.36 16.60
CA THR A 70 -12.67 4.87 16.71
C THR A 70 -12.95 6.00 15.72
N GLU A 71 -11.98 6.87 15.48
CA GLU A 71 -12.09 7.99 14.55
C GLU A 71 -12.11 7.50 13.09
N LEU A 72 -11.21 6.57 12.76
CA LEU A 72 -11.20 5.87 11.47
C LEU A 72 -12.56 5.23 11.20
N ALA A 73 -13.07 4.43 12.13
CA ALA A 73 -14.36 3.76 11.95
C ALA A 73 -15.55 4.72 11.79
N ARG A 74 -15.55 5.86 12.52
CA ARG A 74 -16.70 6.77 12.54
C ARG A 74 -16.73 7.72 11.35
N ARG A 75 -15.60 8.32 10.98
CA ARG A 75 -15.58 9.42 9.99
C ARG A 75 -14.50 9.31 8.92
N LEU A 76 -13.42 8.56 9.15
CA LEU A 76 -12.26 8.50 8.25
C LEU A 76 -12.04 7.11 7.64
N HIS A 77 -13.12 6.40 7.32
CA HIS A 77 -13.08 5.01 6.84
C HIS A 77 -12.92 4.89 5.32
N THR A 78 -12.54 5.96 4.64
CA THR A 78 -12.22 5.98 3.20
C THR A 78 -10.98 6.81 2.94
N ALA A 79 -10.34 6.60 1.79
CA ALA A 79 -9.17 7.39 1.39
C ALA A 79 -9.55 8.86 1.17
N GLU A 80 -10.73 9.11 0.59
CA GLU A 80 -11.26 10.45 0.32
C GLU A 80 -11.49 11.22 1.63
N ALA A 81 -12.07 10.57 2.65
CA ALA A 81 -12.28 11.19 3.96
C ALA A 81 -10.94 11.53 4.65
N LEU A 82 -9.96 10.63 4.56
CA LEU A 82 -8.60 10.92 5.06
C LEU A 82 -7.97 12.10 4.31
N LEU A 83 -8.14 12.17 2.99
CA LEU A 83 -7.61 13.25 2.15
C LEU A 83 -8.31 14.60 2.36
N ALA A 84 -9.48 14.62 2.98
CA ALA A 84 -10.16 15.85 3.37
C ALA A 84 -9.54 16.49 4.63
N GLU A 85 -8.79 15.73 5.44
CA GLU A 85 -8.22 16.22 6.69
C GLU A 85 -6.92 17.03 6.44
N PRO A 86 -6.79 18.25 7.02
CA PRO A 86 -5.64 19.12 6.79
C PRO A 86 -4.28 18.50 7.16
N GLU A 87 -4.22 17.70 8.22
CA GLU A 87 -2.97 17.03 8.63
C GLU A 87 -2.53 15.97 7.61
N MET A 88 -3.49 15.25 7.03
CA MET A 88 -3.20 14.27 5.97
C MET A 88 -2.77 14.95 4.67
N GLN A 89 -3.42 16.05 4.28
CA GLN A 89 -3.04 16.80 3.08
C GLN A 89 -1.59 17.31 3.15
N LYS A 90 -1.19 17.86 4.31
CA LYS A 90 0.20 18.29 4.56
C LYS A 90 1.18 17.14 4.39
N PHE A 91 0.85 15.98 4.96
CA PHE A 91 1.67 14.78 4.80
C PHE A 91 1.75 14.33 3.33
N VAL A 92 0.62 14.27 2.61
CA VAL A 92 0.58 13.82 1.21
C VAL A 92 1.40 14.76 0.30
N ALA A 93 1.26 16.07 0.47
CA ALA A 93 2.05 17.06 -0.26
C ALA A 93 3.56 16.89 -0.01
N TRP A 94 3.94 16.51 1.22
CA TRP A 94 5.33 16.24 1.55
C TRP A 94 5.84 14.91 0.98
N VAL A 95 5.12 13.80 1.18
CA VAL A 95 5.57 12.46 0.80
C VAL A 95 5.61 12.25 -0.71
N ARG A 96 4.75 12.95 -1.47
CA ARG A 96 4.73 12.90 -2.94
C ARG A 96 6.06 13.33 -3.57
N ARG A 97 6.84 14.16 -2.87
CA ARG A 97 8.16 14.65 -3.34
C ARG A 97 9.31 13.69 -3.02
N LYS A 98 9.04 12.53 -2.44
CA LYS A 98 10.04 11.53 -2.03
C LYS A 98 10.11 10.36 -3.03
N PRO A 99 11.20 9.59 -3.05
CA PRO A 99 11.28 8.30 -3.76
C PRO A 99 10.17 7.33 -3.36
N MET A 100 9.76 6.41 -4.25
CA MET A 100 8.60 5.52 -4.01
C MET A 100 8.85 4.48 -2.90
N ASP A 101 10.10 4.11 -2.68
CA ASP A 101 10.60 3.24 -1.61
C ASP A 101 10.94 4.01 -0.32
N PHE A 102 10.69 5.32 -0.28
CA PHE A 102 11.00 6.15 0.88
C PHE A 102 10.21 5.73 2.11
N PHE A 103 10.94 5.55 3.21
CA PHE A 103 10.39 5.17 4.49
C PHE A 103 10.99 5.99 5.62
N GLU A 104 10.14 6.42 6.55
CA GLU A 104 10.54 7.11 7.78
C GLU A 104 9.60 6.71 8.93
N LYS A 105 10.09 6.82 10.16
CA LYS A 105 9.27 6.55 11.36
C LYS A 105 8.31 7.70 11.61
N SER A 106 7.00 7.43 11.59
CA SER A 106 5.98 8.39 12.03
C SER A 106 5.93 8.50 13.56
N ARG A 107 5.79 9.73 14.08
CA ARG A 107 5.51 9.98 15.51
C ARG A 107 4.03 10.30 15.68
N LYS A 108 3.40 9.76 16.73
CA LYS A 108 1.99 10.05 17.06
C LYS A 108 1.77 11.55 17.27
N SER A 109 0.69 12.08 16.69
CA SER A 109 0.27 13.48 16.89
C SER A 109 -0.10 13.73 18.36
N VAL A 110 -0.08 14.99 18.77
CA VAL A 110 -0.49 15.37 20.13
C VAL A 110 -1.97 15.01 20.36
N ALA A 111 -2.83 15.28 19.37
CA ALA A 111 -4.24 14.90 19.39
C ALA A 111 -4.39 13.38 19.59
N ARG A 112 -3.66 12.56 18.83
CA ARG A 112 -3.71 11.11 18.93
C ARG A 112 -3.27 10.57 20.29
N ARG A 113 -2.29 11.20 20.94
CA ARG A 113 -1.81 10.76 22.26
C ARG A 113 -2.80 11.07 23.39
N ARG A 114 -3.70 12.02 23.19
CA ARG A 114 -4.71 12.44 24.17
C ARG A 114 -6.06 11.73 24.00
N ALA A 115 -6.25 11.03 22.87
CA ALA A 115 -7.45 10.28 22.50
C ALA A 115 -7.29 8.77 22.72
#